data_AF-A0A832ULT8-F1
#
_entry.id   AF-A0A832ULT8-F1
#
_cell.length_a   1.000
_cell.length_b   1.000
_cell.length_c   1.000
_cell.angle_alpha   90.00
_cell.angle_beta   90.00
_cell.angle_gamma   90.00
#
_symmetry.space_group_name_H-M   'P 1'
#
loop_
_entity.id
_entity.type
_entity.pdbx_description
1 polymer ?
#
loop_
_entity_poly.entity_id
_entity_poly.type
_entity_poly.pdbx_seq_one_letter_code
_entity_poly.pdbx_strand_id
1 'polypeptide(L)'
;MKITLEHTSQVLVNVHSLEDCNGDVCPIHKLTDHHMRSFPQLWRDDRGIMERTCPHGVGHPDPDDVLNNEDRVHGCDGCCAAPFGKERNENV
;
A
#
# COMPACT_ATOMS: atom_id res chain seq x y z
N MET A 1 7.77 17.93 -3.19
CA MET A 1 7.71 17.77 -1.71
C MET A 1 8.54 16.57 -1.28
N LYS A 2 8.78 16.42 0.03
CA LYS A 2 9.49 15.28 0.65
C LYS A 2 8.54 14.57 1.63
N ILE A 3 8.39 13.26 1.52
CA ILE A 3 7.49 12.46 2.38
C ILE A 3 8.22 11.20 2.84
N THR A 4 8.17 10.93 4.14
CA THR A 4 8.60 9.65 4.71
C THR A 4 7.46 8.65 4.60
N LEU A 5 7.73 7.47 4.04
CA LEU A 5 6.73 6.43 3.88
C LEU A 5 6.42 5.72 5.21
N GLU A 6 5.24 5.11 5.33
CA GLU A 6 4.78 4.51 6.58
C GLU A 6 5.61 3.29 7.00
N HIS A 7 5.91 3.20 8.29
CA HIS A 7 6.62 2.09 8.93
C HIS A 7 7.98 1.75 8.27
N THR A 8 8.61 2.73 7.63
CA THR A 8 9.94 2.62 7.01
C THR A 8 10.77 3.89 7.24
N SER A 9 12.07 3.81 6.96
CA SER A 9 12.95 4.98 6.89
C SER A 9 13.09 5.53 5.47
N GLN A 10 12.42 4.94 4.47
CA GLN A 10 12.48 5.41 3.09
C GLN A 10 11.80 6.77 2.97
N VAL A 11 12.46 7.68 2.26
CA VAL A 11 11.95 9.02 2.02
C VAL A 11 11.88 9.30 0.53
N LEU A 12 10.69 9.65 0.06
CA LEU A 12 10.47 10.09 -1.31
C LEU A 12 10.73 11.58 -1.45
N VAL A 13 11.39 11.94 -2.55
CA VAL A 13 11.60 13.31 -2.99
C VAL A 13 10.87 13.53 -4.31
N ASN A 14 10.64 14.79 -4.67
CA ASN A 14 9.92 15.16 -5.89
C ASN A 14 8.47 14.65 -5.95
N VAL A 15 7.82 14.45 -4.80
CA VAL A 15 6.39 14.12 -4.72
C VAL A 15 5.56 15.38 -4.98
N HIS A 16 4.47 15.27 -5.75
CA HIS A 16 3.50 16.35 -5.95
C HIS A 16 2.81 16.76 -4.64
N SER A 17 2.10 17.89 -4.60
CA SER A 17 1.42 18.33 -3.38
C SER A 17 0.16 17.51 -3.07
N LEU A 18 -0.33 17.54 -1.83
CA LEU A 18 -1.63 16.91 -1.51
C LEU A 18 -2.77 17.51 -2.33
N GLU A 19 -2.69 18.82 -2.64
CA GLU A 19 -3.70 19.55 -3.42
C GLU A 19 -3.71 19.11 -4.90
N ASP A 20 -2.55 18.73 -5.44
CA ASP A 20 -2.41 18.22 -6.80
C ASP A 20 -2.77 16.73 -6.92
N CYS A 21 -3.06 16.06 -5.79
CA CYS A 21 -3.30 14.62 -5.75
C CYS A 21 -4.71 14.29 -6.25
N ASN A 22 -4.76 13.63 -7.42
CA ASN A 22 -6.00 13.21 -8.05
C ASN A 22 -6.57 11.92 -7.44
N GLY A 23 -7.91 11.78 -7.46
CA GLY A 23 -8.62 10.61 -6.95
C GLY A 23 -8.77 10.56 -5.43
N ASP A 24 -9.60 9.64 -4.93
CA ASP A 24 -9.92 9.52 -3.50
C ASP A 24 -8.93 8.62 -2.74
N VAL A 25 -8.15 7.80 -3.47
CA VAL A 25 -7.18 6.85 -2.92
C VAL A 25 -5.83 7.10 -3.56
N CYS A 26 -4.78 7.18 -2.74
CA CYS A 26 -3.41 7.40 -3.17
C CYS A 26 -2.44 6.76 -2.17
N PRO A 27 -1.45 5.97 -2.62
CA PRO A 27 -0.54 5.23 -1.74
C PRO A 27 0.51 6.11 -1.04
N ILE A 28 0.41 7.43 -1.18
CA ILE A 28 1.32 8.41 -0.54
C ILE A 28 0.52 9.42 0.28
N HIS A 29 -0.59 9.91 -0.26
CA HIS A 29 -1.33 11.04 0.30
C HIS A 29 -2.68 10.67 0.94
N LYS A 30 -3.37 9.66 0.40
CA LYS A 30 -4.76 9.32 0.74
C LYS A 30 -4.87 7.81 0.98
N LEU A 31 -4.16 7.37 2.02
CA LEU A 31 -4.00 5.97 2.37
C LEU A 31 -5.26 5.45 3.09
N THR A 32 -5.76 4.26 2.74
CA THR A 32 -6.94 3.65 3.35
C THR A 32 -6.59 2.76 4.54
N ASP A 33 -7.57 2.46 5.40
CA ASP A 33 -7.40 1.53 6.53
C ASP A 33 -7.62 0.08 6.08
N HIS A 34 -6.65 -0.45 5.30
CA HIS A 34 -6.66 -1.83 4.83
C HIS A 34 -5.84 -2.76 5.75
N HIS A 35 -6.06 -4.07 5.68
CA HIS A 35 -5.42 -5.04 6.61
C HIS A 35 -3.87 -5.06 6.56
N MET A 36 -3.28 -4.60 5.45
CA MET A 36 -1.81 -4.47 5.28
C MET A 36 -1.29 -3.08 5.68
N ARG A 37 -2.12 -2.18 6.22
CA ARG A 37 -1.74 -0.79 6.52
C ARG A 37 -0.58 -0.71 7.51
N SER A 38 -0.51 -1.65 8.44
CA SER A 38 0.57 -1.76 9.42
C SER A 38 1.90 -2.28 8.85
N PHE A 39 1.91 -2.72 7.59
CA PHE A 39 3.12 -3.21 6.95
C PHE A 39 3.97 -2.03 6.44
N PRO A 40 5.32 -2.10 6.57
CA PRO A 40 6.25 -1.17 5.95
C PRO A 40 5.95 -0.90 4.47
N GLN A 41 5.79 0.37 4.13
CA GLN A 41 5.74 0.80 2.73
C GLN A 41 7.12 0.74 2.08
N LEU A 42 7.14 0.48 0.79
CA LEU A 42 8.33 0.46 -0.04
C LEU A 42 7.97 0.96 -1.44
N TRP A 43 8.58 2.05 -1.87
CA TRP A 43 8.62 2.44 -3.27
C TRP A 43 9.71 1.67 -4.00
N ARG A 44 9.32 0.99 -5.08
CA ARG A 44 10.21 0.24 -5.98
C ARG A 44 10.45 1.07 -7.23
N ASP A 45 11.54 1.82 -7.24
CA ASP A 45 11.92 2.74 -8.31
C ASP A 45 12.23 2.02 -9.64
N ASP A 46 12.74 0.80 -9.57
CA ASP A 46 12.98 -0.08 -10.73
C ASP A 46 11.68 -0.57 -11.40
N ARG A 47 10.57 -0.64 -10.66
CA ARG A 47 9.27 -1.13 -11.13
C ARG A 47 8.23 -0.03 -11.32
N GLY A 48 8.41 1.09 -10.63
CA GLY A 48 7.45 2.19 -10.62
C GLY A 48 6.18 1.89 -9.83
N ILE A 49 6.25 1.08 -8.77
CA ILE A 49 5.08 0.66 -7.96
C ILE A 49 5.30 0.89 -6.46
N MET A 50 4.20 1.01 -5.71
CA MET A 50 4.23 0.93 -4.25
C MET A 50 3.97 -0.49 -3.75
N GLU A 51 4.74 -0.90 -2.74
CA GLU A 51 4.60 -2.18 -2.05
C GLU A 51 4.41 -2.00 -0.54
N ARG A 52 3.82 -3.03 0.09
CA ARG A 52 3.75 -3.27 1.52
C ARG A 52 4.55 -4.54 1.84
N THR A 53 5.57 -4.43 2.68
CA THR A 53 6.41 -5.58 3.08
C THR A 53 5.81 -6.27 4.30
N CYS A 54 5.35 -7.51 4.16
CA CYS A 54 4.75 -8.24 5.29
C CYS A 54 5.79 -8.67 6.34
N PRO A 55 5.37 -9.15 7.53
CA PRO A 55 6.28 -9.64 8.56
C PRO A 55 7.21 -10.79 8.13
N HIS A 56 6.89 -11.49 7.04
CA HIS A 56 7.72 -12.55 6.46
C HIS A 56 8.81 -12.01 5.51
N GLY A 57 8.85 -10.69 5.29
CA GLY A 57 9.82 -10.02 4.40
C GLY A 57 9.43 -10.05 2.93
N VAL A 58 8.18 -10.39 2.60
CA VAL A 58 7.68 -10.42 1.22
C VAL A 58 7.02 -9.09 0.86
N GLY A 59 7.37 -8.52 -0.30
CA GLY A 59 6.69 -7.36 -0.87
C GLY A 59 5.37 -7.74 -1.52
N HIS A 60 4.30 -7.03 -1.14
CA HIS A 60 2.97 -7.13 -1.74
C HIS A 60 2.62 -5.80 -2.41
N PRO A 61 1.92 -5.78 -3.56
CA PRO A 61 1.39 -4.55 -4.12
C PRO A 61 0.56 -3.79 -3.07
N ASP A 62 0.78 -2.49 -2.93
CA ASP A 62 0.02 -1.66 -2.00
C ASP A 62 -1.44 -1.56 -2.49
N PRO A 63 -2.45 -1.91 -1.67
CA PRO A 63 -3.86 -1.81 -2.05
C PRO A 63 -4.29 -0.39 -2.41
N ASP A 64 -3.59 0.62 -1.90
CA ASP A 64 -3.85 2.02 -2.23
C ASP A 64 -3.23 2.44 -3.57
N ASP A 65 -2.34 1.63 -4.17
CA ASP A 65 -1.78 1.85 -5.52
C ASP A 65 -2.72 1.30 -6.60
N VAL A 66 -3.89 1.94 -6.70
CA VAL A 66 -4.99 1.51 -7.58
C VAL A 66 -4.64 1.50 -9.07
N LEU A 67 -3.59 2.23 -9.48
CA LEU A 67 -3.14 2.31 -10.87
C LEU A 67 -2.20 1.15 -11.24
N ASN A 68 -1.53 0.53 -10.26
CA ASN A 68 -0.53 -0.51 -10.48
C ASN A 68 -0.92 -1.87 -9.86
N ASN A 69 -2.21 -2.22 -9.91
CA ASN A 69 -2.78 -3.42 -9.28
C ASN A 69 -2.63 -4.72 -10.11
N GLU A 70 -1.79 -4.72 -11.14
CA GLU A 70 -1.67 -5.86 -12.07
C GLU A 70 -0.59 -6.87 -11.66
N ASP A 71 0.27 -6.55 -10.69
CA ASP A 71 1.36 -7.42 -10.27
C ASP A 71 0.95 -8.44 -9.20
N ARG A 72 0.03 -9.32 -9.58
CA ARG A 72 -0.58 -10.31 -8.68
C ARG A 72 0.27 -11.56 -8.45
N VAL A 73 1.43 -11.68 -9.12
CA VAL A 73 2.34 -12.82 -8.97
C VAL A 73 3.54 -12.38 -8.12
N HIS A 74 3.45 -12.65 -6.82
CA HIS A 74 4.53 -12.43 -5.87
C HIS A 74 4.56 -13.61 -4.88
N GLY A 75 5.63 -13.74 -4.10
CA GLY A 75 5.85 -14.86 -3.19
C GLY A 75 4.95 -14.87 -1.95
N CYS A 76 3.65 -14.54 -2.08
CA CYS A 76 2.70 -14.51 -0.97
C CYS A 76 2.38 -15.93 -0.50
N ASP A 77 2.49 -16.13 0.81
CA ASP A 77 2.07 -17.33 1.53
C ASP A 77 0.62 -17.24 2.07
N GLY A 78 -0.10 -16.18 1.70
CA GLY A 78 -1.48 -15.91 2.10
C GLY A 78 -1.67 -14.74 3.08
N CYS A 79 -0.59 -14.12 3.58
CA CYS A 79 -0.68 -12.97 4.48
C CYS A 79 -1.28 -11.70 3.84
N CYS A 80 -1.34 -11.65 2.51
CA CYS A 80 -1.98 -10.60 1.71
C CYS A 80 -3.50 -10.76 1.57
N ALA A 81 -4.07 -11.88 2.01
CA ALA A 81 -5.50 -12.08 2.04
C ALA A 81 -6.07 -11.39 3.28
N ALA A 82 -7.15 -10.63 3.10
CA ALA A 82 -7.92 -10.13 4.25
C ALA A 82 -8.30 -11.34 5.13
N PRO A 83 -8.22 -11.21 6.47
CA PRO A 83 -8.57 -12.31 7.36
C PRO A 83 -10.00 -12.79 7.05
N PHE A 84 -10.16 -14.10 6.84
CA PHE A 84 -11.47 -14.70 6.61
C PHE A 84 -12.42 -14.29 7.76
N GLY A 85 -13.41 -13.43 7.47
CA GLY A 85 -14.51 -13.14 8.40
C GLY A 85 -14.72 -11.70 8.85
N LYS A 86 -14.24 -10.66 8.15
CA LYS A 86 -14.67 -9.28 8.43
C LYS A 86 -15.22 -8.53 7.22
N GLU A 87 -16.19 -9.13 6.52
CA GLU A 87 -17.16 -8.40 5.69
C GLU A 87 -18.49 -9.15 5.64
N ARG A 88 -19.30 -9.09 6.70
CA ARG A 88 -20.76 -9.00 6.60
C ARG A 88 -21.27 -8.17 7.76
N ASN A 89 -21.71 -6.97 7.42
CA ASN A 89 -22.57 -6.06 8.18
C ASN A 89 -23.38 -6.76 9.29
N GLU A 90 -23.09 -6.45 10.54
CA GLU A 90 -24.02 -6.69 11.65
C GLU A 90 -25.09 -5.58 11.63
N ASN A 91 -26.09 -5.78 10.77
CA ASN A 91 -27.45 -5.30 11.02
C ASN A 91 -28.30 -6.54 11.27
N VAL A 92 -28.34 -6.98 12.53
CA VAL A 92 -29.40 -7.83 13.11
C VAL A 92 -29.83 -7.19 14.41
#